data_AF-A0AAN5LEV2-F1
#
_entry.id   AF-A0AAN5LEV2-F1
#
_cell.length_a   1.000
_cell.length_b   1.000
_cell.length_c   1.000
_cell.angle_alpha   90.00
_cell.angle_beta   90.00
_cell.angle_gamma   90.00
#
_symmetry.space_group_name_H-M   'P 1'
#
loop_
_entity.id
_entity.type
_entity.pdbx_description
1 polymer ?
#
loop_
_entity_poly.entity_id
_entity_poly.type
_entity_poly.pdbx_seq_one_letter_code
_entity_poly.pdbx_strand_id
1 'polypeptide(L)'
;MLKNIYRKEAIEYKKIHWKGKALLLAGIPAWLVTLLAFIFLIAIVLSLIFCTFTQRIDVRGEVITLPHSVNVFAPQQGFVVNLHVKVGDIVKKGQPLYELDVSRNTIGGNVSAAQ
;
A
#
# COMPACT_ATOMS: atom_id res chain seq x y z
N MET A 1 -17.46 -23.61 95.04
CA MET A 1 -17.93 -22.29 94.57
C MET A 1 -16.70 -21.51 94.08
N LEU A 2 -16.33 -21.67 92.80
CA LEU A 2 -15.07 -21.10 92.28
C LEU A 2 -15.26 -19.61 91.98
N LYS A 3 -14.56 -18.80 92.77
CA LYS A 3 -14.57 -17.33 92.77
C LYS A 3 -13.83 -16.80 91.53
N ASN A 4 -14.44 -15.86 90.81
CA ASN A 4 -13.84 -15.18 89.66
C ASN A 4 -12.61 -14.38 90.09
N ILE A 5 -11.41 -14.96 89.98
CA ILE A 5 -10.12 -14.31 90.31
C ILE A 5 -9.67 -13.33 89.22
N TYR A 6 -10.25 -13.41 88.03
CA TYR A 6 -9.85 -12.60 86.88
C TYR A 6 -10.94 -11.60 86.49
N ARG A 7 -10.55 -10.34 86.32
CA ARG A 7 -11.42 -9.27 85.82
C ARG A 7 -11.78 -9.59 84.37
N LYS A 8 -13.07 -9.74 84.07
CA LYS A 8 -13.56 -10.20 82.75
C LYS A 8 -13.04 -9.31 81.61
N GLU A 9 -12.96 -8.01 81.85
CA GLU A 9 -12.40 -7.01 80.93
C GLU A 9 -10.98 -7.35 80.45
N ALA A 10 -10.13 -7.87 81.34
CA ALA A 10 -8.75 -8.23 81.00
C ALA A 10 -8.68 -9.48 80.11
N ILE A 11 -9.56 -10.47 80.35
CA ILE A 11 -9.65 -11.68 79.52
C ILE A 11 -10.19 -11.32 78.13
N GLU A 12 -11.19 -10.45 78.07
CA GLU A 12 -11.80 -9.99 76.82
C GLU A 12 -10.83 -9.16 75.98
N TYR A 13 -10.09 -8.24 76.63
CA TYR A 13 -9.01 -7.49 75.98
C TYR A 13 -7.92 -8.41 75.41
N LYS A 14 -7.52 -9.45 76.15
CA LYS A 14 -6.53 -10.44 75.68
C LYS A 14 -7.03 -11.28 74.50
N LYS A 15 -8.34 -11.61 74.48
CA LYS A 15 -9.00 -12.27 73.34
C LYS A 15 -8.99 -11.42 72.08
N ILE A 16 -9.20 -10.10 72.21
CA ILE A 16 -9.22 -9.17 71.08
C ILE A 16 -7.79 -8.88 70.59
N HIS A 17 -6.79 -8.91 71.47
CA HIS A 17 -5.38 -8.70 71.11
C HIS A 17 -4.83 -9.69 70.07
N TRP A 18 -5.37 -10.92 70.01
CA TRP A 18 -5.01 -11.94 69.01
C TRP A 18 -5.61 -11.70 67.62
N LYS A 19 -6.63 -10.83 67.49
CA LYS A 19 -7.06 -10.29 66.19
C LYS A 19 -6.11 -9.16 65.80
N GLY A 20 -4.82 -9.49 65.70
CA GLY A 20 -3.73 -8.55 65.44
C GLY A 20 -4.15 -7.47 64.45
N LYS A 21 -3.69 -6.23 64.68
CA LYS A 21 -3.96 -5.11 63.77
C LYS A 21 -3.81 -5.65 62.36
N ALA A 22 -4.89 -5.63 61.58
CA ALA A 22 -4.81 -5.86 60.16
C ALA A 22 -3.93 -4.73 59.66
N LEU A 23 -2.63 -4.98 59.65
CA LEU A 23 -1.67 -4.21 58.91
C LEU A 23 -2.11 -4.54 57.48
N LEU A 24 -3.05 -3.75 56.98
CA LEU A 24 -3.12 -3.47 55.56
C LEU A 24 -1.69 -3.04 55.28
N LEU A 25 -0.82 -3.97 54.87
CA LEU A 25 0.38 -3.63 54.15
C LEU A 25 -0.17 -2.67 53.12
N ALA A 26 0.13 -1.39 53.28
CA ALA A 26 -0.27 -0.39 52.33
C ALA A 26 0.33 -0.90 51.03
N GLY A 27 -0.49 -1.56 50.22
CA GLY A 27 -0.06 -2.16 48.98
C GLY A 27 0.45 -1.04 48.10
N ILE A 28 0.91 -1.40 46.90
CA ILE A 28 1.20 -0.38 45.89
C ILE A 28 0.02 0.59 45.86
N PRO A 29 0.27 1.88 46.09
CA PRO A 29 -0.81 2.79 46.39
C PRO A 29 -1.69 2.90 45.15
N ALA A 30 -3.01 2.84 45.34
CA ALA A 30 -3.97 2.62 44.23
C ALA A 30 -3.83 3.65 43.10
N TRP A 31 -3.49 4.91 43.43
CA TRP A 31 -3.22 5.97 42.45
C TRP A 31 -2.08 5.66 41.47
N LEU A 32 -1.05 4.91 41.90
CA LEU A 32 0.07 4.53 41.03
C LEU A 32 -0.39 3.48 40.01
N VAL A 33 -1.19 2.51 40.47
CA VAL A 33 -1.74 1.45 39.62
C VAL A 33 -2.74 2.03 38.61
N THR A 34 -3.60 2.96 39.04
CA THR A 34 -4.56 3.62 38.14
C THR A 34 -3.85 4.50 37.11
N LEU A 35 -2.81 5.24 37.51
CA LEU A 35 -2.02 6.06 36.59
C LEU A 35 -1.29 5.19 35.55
N LEU A 36 -0.68 4.08 35.97
CA LEU A 36 0.01 3.17 35.06
C LEU A 36 -0.97 2.50 34.08
N ALA A 37 -2.14 2.08 34.55
CA ALA A 37 -3.19 1.54 33.70
C ALA A 37 -3.69 2.58 32.67
N PHE A 38 -3.82 3.84 33.08
CA PHE A 38 -4.25 4.92 32.18
C PHE A 38 -3.21 5.23 31.10
N ILE A 39 -1.92 5.28 31.46
CA ILE A 39 -0.82 5.44 30.49
C ILE A 39 -0.83 4.29 29.48
N PHE A 40 -1.00 3.05 29.94
CA PHE A 40 -1.05 1.89 29.06
C PHE A 40 -2.22 1.96 28.08
N LEU A 41 -3.40 2.37 28.55
CA LEU A 41 -4.57 2.58 27.70
C LEU A 41 -4.32 3.66 26.64
N ILE A 42 -3.75 4.81 27.05
CA ILE A 42 -3.39 5.89 26.13
C ILE A 42 -2.42 5.39 25.06
N ALA A 43 -1.40 4.62 25.45
CA ALA A 43 -0.41 4.08 24.51
C ALA A 43 -1.06 3.19 23.44
N ILE A 44 -2.02 2.35 23.82
CA ILE A 44 -2.77 1.52 22.87
C ILE A 44 -3.59 2.39 21.92
N VAL A 45 -4.32 3.39 22.44
CA VAL A 45 -5.14 4.29 21.61
C VAL A 45 -4.28 5.06 20.62
N LEU A 46 -3.16 5.63 21.08
CA LEU A 46 -2.21 6.31 20.20
C LEU A 46 -1.64 5.35 19.15
N SER A 47 -1.27 4.13 19.54
CA SER A 47 -0.78 3.12 18.60
C SER A 47 -1.82 2.81 17.51
N LEU A 48 -3.09 2.65 17.86
CA LEU A 48 -4.15 2.42 16.87
C LEU A 48 -4.37 3.60 15.92
N ILE A 49 -4.22 4.84 16.40
CA ILE A 49 -4.37 6.05 15.57
C ILE A 49 -3.17 6.26 14.63
N PHE A 50 -1.94 6.07 15.14
CA PHE A 50 -0.72 6.30 14.39
C PHE A 50 -0.26 5.09 13.57
N CYS A 51 -0.80 3.90 13.80
CA CYS A 51 -0.49 2.71 13.01
C CYS A 51 -1.14 2.82 11.63
N THR A 52 -0.37 3.27 10.66
CA THR A 52 -0.77 3.26 9.26
C THR A 52 -0.44 1.90 8.66
N PHE A 53 -1.47 1.09 8.42
CA PHE A 53 -1.29 -0.18 7.72
C PHE A 53 -1.16 0.07 6.22
N THR A 54 0.05 -0.09 5.68
CA THR A 54 0.28 0.00 4.23
C THR A 54 -0.11 -1.32 3.57
N GLN A 55 -1.33 -1.40 3.04
CA GLN A 55 -1.77 -2.56 2.26
C GLN A 55 -1.05 -2.55 0.91
N ARG A 56 -0.20 -3.55 0.65
CA ARG A 56 0.39 -3.78 -0.67
C ARG A 56 -0.57 -4.63 -1.49
N ILE A 57 -0.91 -4.16 -2.69
CA ILE A 57 -1.74 -4.86 -3.66
C ILE A 57 -0.88 -5.11 -4.89
N ASP A 58 -0.68 -6.36 -5.26
CA ASP A 58 0.02 -6.73 -6.49
C ASP A 58 -0.92 -6.60 -7.68
N VAL A 59 -0.63 -5.62 -8.54
CA VAL A 59 -1.34 -5.42 -9.80
C VAL A 59 -0.52 -6.01 -10.94
N ARG A 60 -1.17 -6.80 -11.80
CA ARG A 60 -0.58 -7.26 -13.07
C ARG A 60 -0.89 -6.21 -14.13
N GLY A 61 0.15 -5.53 -14.60
CA GLY A 61 0.07 -4.63 -15.75
C GLY A 61 0.81 -5.21 -16.95
N GLU A 62 0.46 -4.77 -18.15
CA GLU A 62 1.20 -5.05 -19.37
C GLU A 62 1.87 -3.76 -19.85
N VAL A 63 3.09 -3.88 -20.37
CA VAL A 63 3.80 -2.75 -20.98
C VAL A 63 3.35 -2.63 -22.43
N ILE A 64 2.48 -1.67 -22.70
CA ILE A 64 2.06 -1.32 -24.06
C ILE A 64 2.81 -0.10 -24.58
N THR A 65 3.04 -0.04 -25.88
CA THR A 65 3.58 1.15 -26.55
C THR A 65 2.47 2.18 -26.78
N LEU A 66 2.68 3.41 -26.33
CA LEU A 66 1.83 4.54 -26.65
C LEU A 66 2.67 5.56 -27.44
N PRO A 67 2.32 5.92 -28.69
CA PRO A 67 1.17 5.46 -29.50
C PRO A 67 1.29 4.00 -29.97
N HIS A 68 0.15 3.40 -30.36
CA HIS A 68 0.13 2.06 -30.91
C HIS A 68 0.91 2.00 -32.24
N SER A 69 1.64 0.91 -32.45
CA SER A 69 2.27 0.64 -33.74
C SER A 69 1.20 0.49 -34.82
N VAL A 70 1.43 1.10 -35.99
CA VAL A 70 0.55 0.99 -37.15
C VAL A 70 1.36 0.48 -38.33
N ASN A 71 0.85 -0.55 -38.99
CA ASN A 71 1.42 -1.04 -40.24
C ASN A 71 0.93 -0.16 -41.39
N VAL A 72 1.87 0.49 -42.09
CA VAL A 72 1.58 1.32 -43.27
C VAL A 72 1.80 0.49 -44.52
N PHE A 73 0.75 0.37 -45.34
CA PHE A 73 0.79 -0.39 -46.59
C PHE A 73 0.89 0.56 -47.80
N ALA A 74 1.46 0.06 -48.90
CA ALA A 74 1.46 0.76 -50.17
C ALA A 74 0.03 0.88 -50.72
N PRO A 75 -0.38 2.06 -51.22
CA PRO A 75 -1.74 2.25 -51.76
C PRO A 75 -1.96 1.50 -53.08
N GLN A 76 -0.90 1.26 -53.86
CA GLN A 76 -0.95 0.60 -55.17
C GLN A 76 0.30 -0.27 -55.37
N GLN A 77 0.21 -1.25 -56.26
CA GLN A 77 1.34 -2.09 -56.65
C GLN A 77 2.29 -1.32 -57.57
N GLY A 78 3.56 -1.24 -57.20
CA GLY A 78 4.60 -0.53 -57.95
C GLY A 78 5.99 -0.92 -57.47
N PHE A 79 7.02 -0.26 -58.00
CA PHE A 79 8.42 -0.45 -57.61
C PHE A 79 8.86 0.66 -56.66
N VAL A 80 9.62 0.33 -55.61
CA VAL A 80 10.18 1.33 -54.70
C VAL A 80 11.36 2.00 -55.40
N VAL A 81 11.24 3.30 -55.67
CA VAL A 81 12.27 4.11 -56.36
C VAL A 81 13.26 4.67 -55.34
N ASN A 82 12.75 5.30 -54.28
CA ASN A 82 13.54 5.94 -53.25
C ASN A 82 13.01 5.58 -51.86
N LEU A 83 13.92 5.34 -50.91
CA LEU A 83 13.61 5.13 -49.50
C LEU A 83 14.14 6.34 -48.71
N HIS A 84 13.25 7.05 -48.03
CA HIS A 84 13.56 8.29 -47.31
C HIS A 84 13.87 8.08 -45.83
N VAL A 85 13.55 6.89 -45.29
CA VAL A 85 13.70 6.56 -43.87
C VAL A 85 14.33 5.19 -43.68
N LYS A 86 15.14 5.02 -42.64
CA LYS A 86 15.75 3.75 -42.27
C LYS A 86 15.11 3.20 -41.00
N VAL A 87 15.34 1.91 -40.76
CA VAL A 87 14.88 1.24 -39.53
C VAL A 87 15.51 1.92 -38.32
N GLY A 88 14.67 2.38 -37.39
CA GLY A 88 15.10 3.09 -36.19
C GLY A 88 14.98 4.62 -36.25
N ASP A 89 14.70 5.19 -37.42
CA ASP A 89 14.51 6.64 -37.55
C ASP A 89 13.18 7.10 -36.92
N ILE A 90 13.21 8.27 -36.28
CA ILE A 90 12.02 8.89 -35.71
C ILE A 90 11.29 9.67 -36.80
N VAL A 91 10.06 9.24 -37.10
CA VAL A 91 9.23 9.84 -38.16
C VAL A 91 8.05 10.63 -37.59
N LYS A 92 7.66 11.71 -38.26
CA LYS A 92 6.47 12.50 -37.91
C LYS A 92 5.30 12.19 -38.85
N LYS A 93 4.07 12.46 -38.39
CA LYS A 93 2.86 12.31 -39.22
C LYS A 93 3.00 13.16 -40.50
N GLY A 94 2.82 12.53 -41.65
CA GLY A 94 2.92 13.17 -42.96
C GLY A 94 4.33 13.18 -43.57
N GLN A 95 5.34 12.66 -42.87
CA GLN A 95 6.68 12.52 -43.43
C GLN A 95 6.68 11.41 -44.50
N PRO A 96 7.24 11.67 -45.70
CA PRO A 96 7.35 10.65 -46.73
C PRO A 96 8.31 9.55 -46.29
N LEU A 97 7.87 8.28 -46.41
CA LEU A 97 8.66 7.11 -46.03
C LEU A 97 9.41 6.53 -47.23
N TYR A 98 8.70 6.35 -48.35
CA TYR A 98 9.23 5.80 -49.58
C TYR A 98 8.47 6.35 -50.79
N GLU A 99 9.11 6.34 -51.94
CA GLU A 99 8.56 6.75 -53.23
C GLU A 99 8.31 5.51 -54.09
N LEU A 100 7.11 5.42 -54.66
CA LEU A 100 6.70 4.30 -55.52
C LEU A 100 6.55 4.79 -56.95
N ASP A 101 7.15 4.07 -57.89
CA ASP A 101 6.80 4.14 -59.30
C ASP A 101 5.68 3.14 -59.59
N VAL A 102 4.52 3.68 -59.91
CA VAL A 102 3.29 2.92 -60.21
C VAL A 102 3.03 2.87 -61.73
N SER A 103 4.07 3.09 -62.55
CA SER A 103 3.95 3.07 -64.00
C SER A 103 3.49 1.70 -64.50
N ARG A 104 2.39 1.72 -65.27
CA ARG A 104 1.88 0.54 -65.97
C ARG A 104 2.48 0.54 -67.37
N ASN A 105 3.56 -0.22 -67.55
CA ASN A 105 4.13 -0.45 -68.87
C ASN A 105 3.43 -1.64 -69.54
N THR A 106 2.59 -1.34 -70.54
CA THR A 106 2.05 -2.34 -71.47
C THR A 106 2.92 -2.35 -72.74
N ILE A 107 2.84 -3.41 -73.56
CA ILE A 107 3.57 -3.56 -74.84
C ILE A 107 3.40 -2.34 -75.79
N GLY A 108 2.34 -1.53 -75.60
CA GLY A 108 2.06 -0.30 -76.36
C GLY A 108 2.55 1.03 -75.74
N GLY A 109 3.33 1.02 -74.66
CA GLY A 109 3.87 2.24 -74.02
C GLY A 109 3.29 2.55 -72.63
N ASN A 110 3.77 3.65 -72.03
CA ASN A 110 3.41 4.09 -70.68
C ASN A 110 1.98 4.66 -70.66
N VAL A 111 1.02 3.92 -70.10
CA VAL A 111 -0.40 4.32 -70.07
C VAL A 111 -0.77 5.15 -68.83
N SER A 112 0.17 5.41 -67.92
CA SER A 112 -0.10 6.16 -66.69
C SER A 112 -0.21 7.69 -66.90
N ALA A 113 0.27 8.21 -68.04
CA ALA A 113 0.29 9.65 -68.34
C ALA A 113 -1.01 10.18 -68.99
N ALA A 114 -1.95 9.29 -69.35
CA ALA A 114 -3.13 9.64 -70.14
C ALA A 114 -4.43 9.76 -69.31
N GLN A 115 -4.34 9.85 -67.98
CA GLN A 115 -5.50 9.92 -67.08
C GLN A 115 -5.48 11.17 -66.21
#